data_AF-A0A813JY51-F1
#
_entry.id   AF-A0A813JY51-F1
#
_cell.length_a   1.000
_cell.length_b   1.000
_cell.length_c   1.000
_cell.angle_alpha   90.00
_cell.angle_beta   90.00
_cell.angle_gamma   90.00
#
_symmetry.space_group_name_H-M   'P 1'
#
loop_
_entity.id
_entity.type
_entity.pdbx_description
1 polymer ?
#
loop_
_entity_poly.entity_id
_entity_poly.type
_entity_poly.pdbx_seq_one_letter_code
_entity_poly.pdbx_strand_id
1 'polypeptide(L)'
;MHDGAEKFPAKTEKLFTYLQVVSACFDSLAHGANDVANSVGPLAAIVGIHQTAKVDSKVEVPIWILVLGGAGISIGLLTYGYNVIKSIGIKLAKITPSRGFSIEMGSSIVVIVGSNLGIPLSTTHCQVGATVGVGMCEIRGASTVWKGVNWKIMAKVGVMWVMTLVFAAICASSIFGILVAMYQPQIEPMNCGPIALKIGKVDNISTVATESSHKARFPTTPTAMARWTTVS
;
A
#
# COMPACT_ATOMS: atom_id res chain seq x y z
N MET A 1 10.39 29.60 9.14
CA MET A 1 10.17 28.38 9.95
C MET A 1 11.38 27.43 10.05
N HIS A 2 12.55 27.75 9.44
CA HIS A 2 13.69 26.82 9.41
C HIS A 2 15.07 27.49 9.62
N ASP A 3 15.18 28.50 10.49
CA ASP A 3 16.40 29.31 10.64
C ASP A 3 17.54 28.70 11.47
N GLY A 4 17.29 27.64 12.24
CA GLY A 4 18.32 26.98 13.06
C GLY A 4 18.57 25.52 12.70
N ALA A 5 18.29 25.14 11.46
CA ALA A 5 18.72 23.84 10.96
C ALA A 5 20.20 23.88 10.64
N GLU A 6 20.88 22.75 10.84
CA GLU A 6 22.30 22.58 10.55
C GLU A 6 22.59 22.98 9.10
N LYS A 7 23.54 23.90 8.93
CA LYS A 7 23.91 24.43 7.62
C LYS A 7 25.14 23.67 7.13
N PHE A 8 24.93 22.82 6.14
CA PHE A 8 26.03 22.13 5.48
C PHE A 8 26.80 23.08 4.54
N PRO A 9 28.10 22.83 4.31
CA PRO A 9 28.91 23.64 3.41
C PRO A 9 28.32 23.67 1.99
N ALA A 10 28.26 24.87 1.40
CA ALA A 10 27.57 25.10 0.12
C ALA A 10 28.12 24.27 -1.05
N LYS A 11 29.42 23.95 -1.05
CA LYS A 11 30.04 23.08 -2.06
C LYS A 11 29.47 21.66 -2.01
N THR A 12 29.24 21.13 -0.80
CA THR A 12 28.69 19.79 -0.58
C THR A 12 27.23 19.74 -1.00
N GLU A 13 26.41 20.71 -0.60
CA GLU A 13 25.00 20.78 -1.02
C GLU A 13 24.83 20.90 -2.54
N LYS A 14 25.74 21.61 -3.21
CA LYS A 14 25.73 21.71 -4.68
C LYS A 14 26.02 20.37 -5.35
N LEU A 15 26.96 19.57 -4.82
CA LEU A 15 27.23 18.22 -5.32
C LEU A 15 26.02 17.30 -5.06
N PHE A 16 25.46 17.35 -3.86
CA PHE A 16 24.28 16.56 -3.50
C PHE A 16 23.04 16.92 -4.31
N THR A 17 22.92 18.13 -4.85
CA THR A 17 21.83 18.48 -5.77
C THR A 17 21.85 17.61 -7.03
N TYR A 18 23.03 17.36 -7.61
CA TYR A 18 23.17 16.46 -8.77
C TYR A 18 22.88 15.01 -8.39
N LEU A 19 23.40 14.57 -7.24
CA LEU A 19 23.15 13.21 -6.74
C LEU A 19 21.66 13.00 -6.43
N GLN A 20 20.98 14.02 -5.91
CA GLN A 20 19.56 13.96 -5.60
C GLN A 20 18.72 13.78 -6.85
N VAL A 21 19.06 14.43 -7.97
CA VAL A 21 18.33 14.21 -9.23
C VAL A 21 18.43 12.74 -9.66
N VAL A 22 19.62 12.13 -9.51
CA VAL A 22 19.82 10.72 -9.84
C VAL A 22 19.06 9.80 -8.88
N SER A 23 19.07 10.06 -7.58
CA SER A 23 18.30 9.28 -6.61
C SER A 23 16.80 9.44 -6.79
N ALA A 24 16.32 10.62 -7.17
CA ALA A 24 14.91 10.86 -7.46
C ALA A 24 14.44 10.07 -8.69
N CYS A 25 15.28 9.93 -9.73
CA CYS A 25 14.98 9.05 -10.86
C CYS A 25 14.86 7.59 -10.43
N PHE A 26 15.77 7.13 -9.58
CA PHE A 26 15.76 5.77 -9.05
C PHE A 26 14.54 5.49 -8.15
N ASP A 27 14.23 6.40 -7.24
CA ASP A 27 13.03 6.36 -6.40
C ASP A 27 11.76 6.36 -7.25
N SER A 28 11.67 7.23 -8.27
CA SER A 28 10.53 7.27 -9.19
C SER A 28 10.33 5.94 -9.94
N LEU A 29 11.40 5.24 -10.32
CA LEU A 29 11.29 3.94 -10.99
C LEU A 29 10.79 2.87 -10.02
N ALA A 30 11.37 2.80 -8.82
CA ALA A 30 10.95 1.86 -7.78
C ALA A 30 9.48 2.09 -7.37
N HIS A 31 9.10 3.35 -7.19
CA HIS A 31 7.75 3.77 -6.83
C HIS A 31 6.76 3.42 -7.94
N GLY A 32 7.11 3.72 -9.19
CA GLY A 32 6.28 3.41 -10.35
C GLY A 32 6.06 1.90 -10.51
N ALA A 33 7.10 1.09 -10.35
CA ALA A 33 6.97 -0.38 -10.45
C ALA A 33 6.00 -0.96 -9.41
N ASN A 34 6.07 -0.48 -8.16
CA ASN A 34 5.18 -0.92 -7.09
C ASN A 34 3.73 -0.44 -7.30
N ASP A 35 3.54 0.81 -7.73
CA ASP A 35 2.21 1.41 -7.87
C ASP A 35 1.46 0.93 -9.12
N VAL A 36 2.19 0.61 -10.19
CA VAL A 36 1.62 -0.03 -11.38
C VAL A 36 1.03 -1.39 -11.00
N ALA A 37 1.72 -2.20 -10.17
CA ALA A 37 1.20 -3.49 -9.72
C ALA A 37 -0.13 -3.34 -8.95
N ASN A 38 -0.21 -2.35 -8.06
CA ASN A 38 -1.42 -2.07 -7.28
C ASN A 38 -2.61 -1.61 -8.15
N SER A 39 -2.35 -0.86 -9.21
CA SER A 39 -3.40 -0.31 -10.10
C SER A 39 -3.82 -1.29 -11.19
N VAL A 40 -2.87 -2.01 -11.76
CA VAL A 40 -3.07 -2.93 -12.90
C VAL A 40 -3.55 -4.30 -12.44
N GLY A 41 -3.20 -4.74 -11.23
CA GLY A 41 -3.57 -6.07 -10.71
C GLY A 41 -5.07 -6.40 -10.83
N PRO A 42 -5.99 -5.55 -10.33
CA PRO A 42 -7.43 -5.79 -10.46
C PRO A 42 -7.91 -5.83 -11.92
N LEU A 43 -7.39 -4.94 -12.77
CA LEU A 43 -7.76 -4.88 -14.19
C LEU A 43 -7.27 -6.12 -14.95
N ALA A 44 -6.05 -6.57 -14.67
CA ALA A 44 -5.51 -7.80 -15.25
C ALA A 44 -6.33 -9.02 -14.84
N ALA A 45 -6.76 -9.09 -13.57
CA ALA A 45 -7.63 -10.17 -13.09
C ALA A 45 -8.98 -10.20 -13.84
N ILE A 46 -9.62 -9.05 -14.06
CA ILE A 46 -10.88 -8.97 -14.81
C ILE A 46 -10.69 -9.45 -16.26
N VAL A 47 -9.65 -8.99 -16.94
CA VAL A 47 -9.36 -9.39 -18.33
C VAL A 47 -9.03 -10.89 -18.41
N GLY A 48 -8.26 -11.41 -17.46
CA GLY A 48 -7.92 -12.84 -17.39
C GLY A 48 -9.13 -13.73 -17.19
N ILE A 49 -10.05 -13.36 -16.28
CA ILE A 49 -11.31 -14.08 -16.06
C ILE A 49 -12.20 -13.99 -17.31
N HIS A 50 -12.28 -12.83 -17.96
CA HIS A 50 -13.08 -12.66 -19.18
C HIS A 50 -12.60 -13.58 -20.32
N GLN A 51 -11.30 -13.81 -20.45
CA GLN A 51 -10.74 -14.66 -21.50
C GLN A 51 -10.79 -16.16 -21.18
N THR A 52 -10.54 -16.53 -19.92
CA THR A 52 -10.34 -17.95 -19.54
C THR A 52 -11.56 -18.55 -18.84
N ALA A 53 -12.51 -17.72 -18.38
CA ALA A 53 -13.66 -18.09 -17.55
C ALA A 53 -13.30 -18.90 -16.28
N LYS A 54 -12.03 -18.85 -15.86
CA LYS A 54 -11.48 -19.54 -14.69
C LYS A 54 -10.70 -18.53 -13.84
N VAL A 55 -10.75 -18.72 -12.53
CA VAL A 55 -9.93 -17.97 -11.58
C VAL A 55 -8.65 -18.75 -11.36
N ASP A 56 -7.58 -18.34 -12.04
CA ASP A 56 -6.26 -18.91 -11.83
C ASP A 56 -5.46 -18.07 -10.81
N SER A 57 -4.56 -18.74 -10.11
CA SER A 57 -3.62 -18.15 -9.14
C SER A 57 -2.55 -17.28 -9.78
N LYS A 58 -2.27 -17.50 -11.08
CA LYS A 58 -1.34 -16.70 -11.87
C LYS A 58 -2.05 -16.15 -13.10
N VAL A 59 -2.08 -14.83 -13.23
CA VAL A 59 -2.60 -14.14 -14.40
C VAL A 59 -1.43 -13.42 -15.06
N GLU A 60 -1.12 -13.80 -16.30
CA GLU A 60 -0.15 -13.04 -17.10
C GLU A 60 -0.73 -11.67 -17.44
N VAL A 61 0.02 -10.63 -17.12
CA VAL A 61 -0.41 -9.25 -17.35
C VAL A 61 0.07 -8.81 -18.75
N PRO A 62 -0.83 -8.54 -19.71
CA PRO A 62 -0.42 -8.10 -21.03
C PRO A 62 0.15 -6.67 -20.99
N ILE A 63 1.14 -6.42 -21.85
CA ILE A 63 1.94 -5.19 -21.87
C ILE A 63 1.09 -3.92 -22.01
N TRP A 64 -0.04 -3.98 -22.73
CA TRP A 64 -0.89 -2.82 -22.96
C TRP A 64 -1.54 -2.31 -21.67
N ILE A 65 -1.84 -3.20 -20.71
CA ILE A 65 -2.41 -2.79 -19.41
C ILE A 65 -1.33 -2.10 -18.56
N LEU A 66 -0.09 -2.58 -18.63
CA LEU A 66 1.05 -1.95 -17.95
C LEU A 66 1.28 -0.53 -18.50
N VAL A 67 1.22 -0.36 -19.83
CA VAL A 67 1.33 0.97 -20.47
C VAL A 67 0.19 1.89 -20.04
N LEU A 68 -1.04 1.38 -19.98
CA LEU A 68 -2.20 2.16 -19.53
C LEU A 68 -2.06 2.59 -18.07
N GLY A 69 -1.58 1.68 -17.19
CA GLY A 69 -1.30 1.99 -15.79
C GLY A 69 -0.23 3.07 -15.63
N GLY A 70 0.90 2.93 -16.34
CA GLY A 70 1.99 3.90 -16.30
C GLY A 70 1.58 5.28 -16.84
N ALA A 71 0.82 5.32 -17.94
CA ALA A 71 0.27 6.56 -18.49
C ALA A 71 -0.71 7.23 -17.52
N GLY A 72 -1.60 6.46 -16.88
CA GLY A 72 -2.55 6.96 -15.89
C GLY A 72 -1.87 7.60 -14.68
N ILE A 73 -0.85 6.94 -14.11
CA ILE A 73 -0.06 7.49 -12.99
C ILE A 73 0.64 8.78 -13.42
N SER A 74 1.25 8.80 -14.62
CA SER A 74 1.95 9.98 -15.15
C SER A 74 1.00 11.19 -15.29
N ILE A 75 -0.19 10.99 -15.84
CA ILE A 75 -1.21 12.05 -15.99
C ILE A 75 -1.72 12.53 -14.62
N GLY A 76 -1.94 11.61 -13.68
CA GLY A 76 -2.35 11.95 -12.30
C GLY A 76 -1.30 12.80 -11.59
N LEU A 77 -0.02 12.46 -11.75
CA LEU A 77 1.09 13.23 -11.16
C LEU A 77 1.19 14.64 -11.77
N LEU A 78 1.03 14.77 -13.09
CA LEU A 78 1.04 16.07 -13.77
C LEU A 78 -0.11 16.98 -13.34
N THR A 79 -1.30 16.42 -13.10
CA THR A 79 -2.51 17.19 -12.79
C THR A 79 -2.66 17.56 -11.32
N TYR A 80 -2.27 16.67 -10.39
CA TYR A 80 -2.50 16.89 -8.95
C TYR A 80 -1.27 16.63 -8.05
N GLY A 81 -0.16 16.13 -8.60
CA GLY A 81 1.04 15.79 -7.84
C GLY A 81 1.66 16.96 -7.06
N TYR A 82 1.53 18.18 -7.57
CA TYR A 82 2.10 19.38 -6.93
C TYR A 82 1.56 19.63 -5.51
N ASN A 83 0.31 19.25 -5.22
CA ASN A 83 -0.29 19.41 -3.90
C ASN A 83 0.34 18.49 -2.85
N VAL A 84 0.65 17.25 -3.26
CA VAL A 84 1.28 16.25 -2.41
C VAL A 84 2.73 16.63 -2.13
N ILE A 85 3.48 17.01 -3.18
CA ILE A 85 4.87 17.46 -3.07
C ILE A 85 4.98 18.68 -2.13
N LYS A 86 4.07 19.66 -2.26
CA LYS A 86 4.02 20.83 -1.39
C LYS A 86 3.73 20.47 0.08
N SER A 87 2.89 19.48 0.32
CA SER A 87 2.53 19.06 1.68
C SER A 87 3.70 18.36 2.38
N ILE A 88 4.38 17.45 1.69
CA ILE A 88 5.48 16.67 2.27
C ILE A 88 6.76 17.51 2.34
N GLY A 89 7.16 18.14 1.23
CA GLY A 89 8.45 18.80 1.09
C GLY A 89 8.61 20.11 1.87
N ILE A 90 7.51 20.79 2.21
CA ILE A 90 7.57 22.08 2.90
C ILE A 90 7.11 21.96 4.36
N LYS A 91 6.16 21.09 4.66
CA LYS A 91 5.48 21.12 5.97
C LYS A 91 6.01 20.07 6.96
N LEU A 92 6.54 18.95 6.49
CA LEU A 92 6.86 17.80 7.37
C LEU A 92 8.21 17.95 8.08
N ALA A 93 9.27 18.26 7.33
CA ALA A 93 10.64 18.42 7.82
C ALA A 93 11.43 19.38 6.91
N LYS A 94 12.55 19.92 7.38
CA LYS A 94 13.44 20.74 6.53
C LYS A 94 14.26 19.82 5.62
N ILE A 95 14.00 19.91 4.32
CA ILE A 95 14.71 19.13 3.31
C ILE A 95 15.81 20.00 2.68
N THR A 96 17.07 19.62 2.88
CA THR A 96 18.23 20.09 2.08
C THR A 96 18.58 19.01 1.05
N PRO A 97 19.27 19.33 -0.06
CA PRO A 97 19.65 18.34 -1.07
C PRO A 97 20.32 17.08 -0.52
N SER A 98 21.25 17.23 0.43
CA SER A 98 21.89 16.11 1.14
C SER A 98 20.90 15.20 1.90
N ARG A 99 19.90 15.79 2.54
CA ARG A 99 18.83 15.07 3.26
C ARG A 99 17.85 14.43 2.28
N GLY A 100 17.50 15.13 1.20
CA GLY A 100 16.63 14.63 0.13
C GLY A 100 17.20 13.35 -0.47
N PHE A 101 18.48 13.37 -0.86
CA PHE A 101 19.19 12.18 -1.34
C PHE A 101 19.10 11.00 -0.36
N SER A 102 19.34 11.26 0.93
CA SER A 102 19.29 10.20 1.96
C SER A 102 17.89 9.63 2.16
N ILE A 103 16.86 10.47 2.09
CA ILE A 103 15.44 10.07 2.19
C ILE A 103 15.03 9.23 1.00
N GLU A 104 15.35 9.69 -0.22
CA GLU A 104 15.02 9.01 -1.48
C GLU A 104 15.71 7.65 -1.56
N MET A 105 17.01 7.58 -1.28
CA MET A 105 17.75 6.32 -1.27
C MET A 105 17.23 5.35 -0.20
N GLY A 106 16.98 5.82 1.03
CA GLY A 106 16.47 4.97 2.10
C GLY A 106 15.07 4.41 1.81
N SER A 107 14.17 5.24 1.28
CA SER A 107 12.83 4.82 0.86
C SER A 107 12.91 3.83 -0.31
N SER A 108 13.64 4.18 -1.36
CA SER A 108 13.74 3.38 -2.59
C SER A 108 14.32 1.99 -2.34
N ILE A 109 15.36 1.86 -1.50
CA ILE A 109 15.93 0.55 -1.14
C ILE A 109 14.87 -0.35 -0.49
N VAL A 110 14.08 0.19 0.45
CA VAL A 110 13.02 -0.58 1.12
C VAL A 110 11.94 -1.00 0.13
N VAL A 111 11.53 -0.09 -0.75
CA VAL A 111 10.53 -0.38 -1.79
C VAL A 111 11.04 -1.47 -2.73
N ILE A 112 12.25 -1.35 -3.26
CA ILE A 112 12.82 -2.33 -4.19
C ILE A 112 12.97 -3.70 -3.53
N VAL A 113 13.49 -3.75 -2.30
CA VAL A 113 13.64 -5.02 -1.58
C VAL A 113 12.28 -5.66 -1.34
N GLY A 114 11.28 -4.91 -0.88
CA GLY A 114 9.95 -5.46 -0.63
C GLY A 114 9.21 -5.85 -1.90
N SER A 115 9.31 -5.06 -2.97
CA SER A 115 8.74 -5.39 -4.27
C SER A 115 9.38 -6.64 -4.87
N ASN A 116 10.70 -6.83 -4.74
CA ASN A 116 11.38 -8.07 -5.15
C ASN A 116 10.93 -9.28 -4.33
N LEU A 117 10.58 -9.09 -3.05
CA LEU A 117 10.02 -10.13 -2.20
C LEU A 117 8.52 -10.37 -2.45
N GLY A 118 7.88 -9.61 -3.33
CA GLY A 118 6.44 -9.70 -3.62
C GLY A 118 5.55 -9.23 -2.47
N ILE A 119 6.09 -8.48 -1.51
CA ILE A 119 5.33 -7.97 -0.36
C ILE A 119 4.63 -6.68 -0.79
N PRO A 120 3.29 -6.57 -0.63
CA PRO A 120 2.59 -5.33 -0.92
C PRO A 120 3.00 -4.27 0.10
N LEU A 121 3.89 -3.37 -0.31
CA LEU A 121 4.36 -2.25 0.49
C LEU A 121 3.67 -0.95 0.09
N SER A 122 3.52 -0.06 1.06
CA SER A 122 3.08 1.30 0.83
C SER A 122 4.29 2.23 0.73
N THR A 123 4.56 2.71 -0.48
CA THR A 123 5.65 3.66 -0.77
C THR A 123 5.56 4.93 0.08
N THR A 124 4.34 5.43 0.32
CA THR A 124 4.12 6.61 1.17
C THR A 124 4.59 6.41 2.60
N HIS A 125 4.43 5.21 3.18
CA HIS A 125 4.93 4.90 4.52
C HIS A 125 6.45 4.80 4.53
N CYS A 126 7.05 4.20 3.49
CA CYS A 126 8.50 4.14 3.34
C CYS A 126 9.10 5.56 3.29
N GLN A 127 8.53 6.44 2.47
CA GLN A 127 9.05 7.79 2.26
C GLN A 127 8.80 8.72 3.45
N VAL A 128 7.63 8.68 4.08
CA VAL A 128 7.35 9.42 5.31
C VAL A 128 8.23 8.90 6.45
N GLY A 129 8.40 7.59 6.58
CA GLY A 129 9.29 6.96 7.56
C GLY A 129 10.75 7.39 7.39
N ALA A 130 11.28 7.36 6.16
CA ALA A 130 12.62 7.84 5.85
C ALA A 130 12.78 9.35 6.16
N THR A 131 11.77 10.16 5.84
CA THR A 131 11.76 11.60 6.15
C THR A 131 11.77 11.86 7.66
N VAL A 132 10.98 11.12 8.42
CA VAL A 132 10.96 11.21 9.89
C VAL A 132 12.30 10.75 10.48
N GLY A 133 12.88 9.66 9.97
CA GLY A 133 14.19 9.17 10.40
C GLY A 133 15.30 10.20 10.20
N VAL A 134 15.41 10.78 9.00
CA VAL A 134 16.40 11.85 8.72
C VAL A 134 16.10 13.11 9.53
N GLY A 135 14.82 13.45 9.73
CA GLY A 135 14.41 14.58 10.56
C GLY A 135 14.70 14.39 12.06
N MET A 136 14.70 13.17 12.56
CA MET A 136 15.10 12.85 13.94
C MET A 136 16.62 12.87 14.11
N CYS A 137 17.37 12.53 13.06
CA CYS A 137 18.83 12.63 13.06
C CYS A 137 19.33 14.10 13.00
N GLU A 138 18.45 15.08 12.81
CA GLU A 138 18.81 16.50 12.86
C GLU A 138 19.17 16.93 14.29
N ILE A 139 20.46 17.03 14.58
CA ILE A 139 20.98 17.47 15.87
C ILE A 139 20.87 18.99 15.98
N ARG A 140 19.93 19.47 16.78
CA ARG A 140 19.80 20.89 17.10
C ARG A 140 20.41 21.20 18.47
N GLY A 141 21.74 21.21 18.54
CA GLY A 141 22.50 21.39 19.79
C GLY A 141 22.35 20.24 20.79
N ALA A 142 22.95 20.38 21.97
CA ALA A 142 23.09 19.33 23.00
C ALA A 142 21.80 18.87 23.70
N SER A 143 20.61 19.30 23.25
CA SER A 143 19.36 18.91 23.88
C SER A 143 18.25 18.70 22.84
N THR A 144 17.87 17.42 22.73
CA THR A 144 16.60 16.90 22.19
C THR A 144 16.56 16.56 20.69
N VAL A 145 16.92 15.31 20.39
CA VAL A 145 16.80 14.52 19.13
C VAL A 145 15.38 14.52 18.50
N TRP A 146 14.36 15.06 19.20
CA TRP A 146 12.95 14.89 18.84
C TRP A 146 12.29 16.12 18.18
N LYS A 147 13.00 17.26 18.08
CA LYS A 147 12.42 18.55 17.63
C LYS A 147 12.56 18.85 16.13
N GLY A 148 13.25 18.01 15.36
CA GLY A 148 13.46 18.20 13.92
C GLY A 148 12.23 17.89 13.04
N VAL A 149 11.22 17.22 13.61
CA VAL A 149 10.00 16.79 12.90
C VAL A 149 8.76 17.51 13.43
N ASN A 150 7.86 17.93 12.53
CA ASN A 150 6.57 18.50 12.93
C ASN A 150 5.55 17.41 13.27
N TRP A 151 5.54 16.99 14.55
CA TRP A 151 4.67 15.91 15.05
C TRP A 151 3.17 16.16 14.87
N LYS A 152 2.71 17.42 14.86
CA LYS A 152 1.30 17.74 14.61
C LYS A 152 0.88 17.35 13.20
N ILE A 153 1.79 17.56 12.23
CA ILE A 153 1.54 17.22 10.83
C ILE A 153 1.68 15.72 10.62
N MET A 154 2.69 15.09 11.25
CA MET A 154 2.83 13.63 11.24
C MET A 154 1.58 12.93 11.79
N ALA A 155 1.06 13.38 12.94
CA ALA A 155 -0.17 12.83 13.50
C ALA A 155 -1.37 13.02 12.56
N LYS A 156 -1.49 14.19 11.92
CA LYS A 156 -2.53 14.43 10.91
C LYS A 156 -2.41 13.47 9.72
N VAL A 157 -1.20 13.22 9.23
CA VAL A 157 -0.95 12.24 8.16
C VAL A 157 -1.35 10.83 8.62
N GLY A 158 -1.00 10.44 9.84
CA GLY A 158 -1.39 9.15 10.42
C GLY A 158 -2.91 8.95 10.50
N VAL A 159 -3.65 9.97 10.93
CA VAL A 159 -5.12 9.94 10.95
C VAL A 159 -5.68 9.83 9.53
N MET A 160 -5.08 10.53 8.55
CA MET A 160 -5.50 10.45 7.15
C MET A 160 -5.35 9.04 6.59
N TRP A 161 -4.28 8.30 6.92
CA TRP A 161 -4.11 6.92 6.45
C TRP A 161 -5.25 6.00 6.90
N VAL A 162 -5.65 6.06 8.17
CA VAL A 162 -6.77 5.26 8.70
C VAL A 162 -8.08 5.68 8.04
N MET A 163 -8.34 6.99 7.95
CA MET A 163 -9.54 7.52 7.32
C MET A 163 -9.65 7.10 5.84
N THR A 164 -8.53 7.08 5.11
CA THR A 164 -8.53 6.64 3.70
C THR A 164 -8.91 5.18 3.54
N LEU A 165 -8.47 4.29 4.45
CA LEU A 165 -8.85 2.87 4.41
C LEU A 165 -10.34 2.67 4.64
N VAL A 166 -10.90 3.37 5.65
CA VAL A 166 -12.33 3.29 5.97
C VAL A 166 -13.17 3.81 4.80
N PHE A 167 -12.79 4.96 4.24
CA PHE A 167 -13.51 5.54 3.11
C PHE A 167 -13.44 4.65 1.87
N ALA A 168 -12.25 4.11 1.54
CA ALA A 168 -12.09 3.20 0.41
C ALA A 168 -12.93 1.92 0.57
N ALA A 169 -12.96 1.34 1.78
CA ALA A 169 -13.77 0.15 2.05
C ALA A 169 -15.27 0.41 1.90
N ILE A 170 -15.76 1.54 2.41
CA ILE A 170 -17.18 1.94 2.28
C ILE A 170 -17.53 2.12 0.80
N CYS A 171 -16.75 2.91 0.06
CA CYS A 171 -17.01 3.15 -1.35
C CYS A 171 -16.98 1.86 -2.17
N ALA A 172 -15.98 1.00 -1.96
CA ALA A 172 -15.89 -0.29 -2.64
C ALA A 172 -17.08 -1.19 -2.32
N SER A 173 -17.47 -1.30 -1.04
CA SER A 173 -18.62 -2.09 -0.60
C SER A 173 -19.93 -1.56 -1.16
N SER A 174 -20.12 -0.24 -1.20
CA SER A 174 -21.34 0.37 -1.75
C SER A 174 -21.46 0.15 -3.25
N ILE A 175 -20.38 0.37 -4.01
CA ILE A 175 -20.38 0.15 -5.46
C ILE A 175 -20.63 -1.33 -5.78
N PHE A 176 -19.94 -2.25 -5.09
CA PHE A 176 -20.15 -3.68 -5.29
C PHE A 176 -21.58 -4.10 -4.94
N GLY A 177 -22.13 -3.62 -3.82
CA GLY A 177 -23.51 -3.91 -3.42
C GLY A 177 -24.56 -3.43 -4.43
N ILE A 178 -24.38 -2.22 -4.98
CA ILE A 178 -25.27 -1.69 -6.03
C ILE A 178 -25.16 -2.51 -7.30
N LEU A 179 -23.95 -2.85 -7.74
CA LEU A 179 -23.75 -3.67 -8.94
C LEU A 179 -24.40 -5.05 -8.80
N VAL A 180 -24.24 -5.71 -7.65
CA VAL A 180 -24.89 -7.00 -7.38
C VAL A 180 -26.41 -6.86 -7.38
N ALA A 181 -26.96 -5.82 -6.75
CA ALA A 181 -28.41 -5.57 -6.75
C ALA A 181 -28.98 -5.31 -8.16
N MET A 182 -28.20 -4.66 -9.04
CA MET A 182 -28.61 -4.40 -10.43
C MET A 182 -28.48 -5.62 -11.36
N TYR A 183 -27.43 -6.44 -11.20
CA TYR A 183 -27.16 -7.61 -12.04
C TYR A 183 -27.84 -8.90 -11.57
N GLN A 184 -28.41 -8.94 -10.37
CA GLN A 184 -29.28 -10.03 -9.91
C GLN A 184 -30.78 -9.72 -10.13
N PRO A 185 -31.32 -9.83 -11.38
CA PRO A 185 -32.75 -10.03 -11.56
C PRO A 185 -33.13 -11.36 -12.24
N GLN A 186 -32.20 -12.30 -12.48
CA GLN A 186 -32.48 -13.51 -13.30
C GLN A 186 -32.07 -14.86 -12.69
N ILE A 187 -31.59 -14.92 -11.45
CA ILE A 187 -31.57 -16.21 -10.75
C ILE A 187 -32.91 -16.30 -10.03
N GLU A 188 -33.83 -17.09 -10.60
CA GLU A 188 -35.01 -17.56 -9.86
C GLU A 188 -34.58 -17.88 -8.42
N PRO A 189 -35.35 -17.54 -7.38
CA PRO A 189 -35.04 -18.02 -6.05
C PRO A 189 -34.81 -19.52 -6.22
N MET A 190 -33.62 -20.03 -5.84
CA MET A 190 -33.40 -21.47 -5.80
C MET A 190 -34.65 -22.05 -5.17
N ASN A 191 -35.37 -22.86 -5.94
CA ASN A 191 -36.56 -23.56 -5.47
C ASN A 191 -36.08 -24.45 -4.33
N CYS A 192 -36.04 -23.89 -3.13
CA CYS A 192 -35.85 -24.60 -1.88
C CYS A 192 -37.17 -25.30 -1.56
N GLY A 193 -37.66 -26.13 -2.50
CA GLY A 193 -38.40 -27.33 -2.13
C GLY A 193 -37.61 -28.09 -1.05
N PRO A 194 -38.28 -28.97 -0.31
CA PRO A 194 -38.50 -28.99 1.15
C PRO A 194 -37.25 -29.04 2.09
N ILE A 195 -36.13 -28.44 1.71
CA ILE A 195 -34.87 -28.42 2.48
C ILE A 195 -34.83 -27.21 3.43
N ALA A 196 -35.45 -26.08 3.07
CA ALA A 196 -35.53 -24.89 3.93
C ALA A 196 -36.36 -25.12 5.21
N LEU A 197 -37.32 -26.05 5.19
CA LEU A 197 -38.13 -26.43 6.37
C LEU A 197 -37.39 -27.34 7.35
N LYS A 198 -36.25 -27.94 6.96
CA LYS A 198 -35.42 -28.74 7.88
C LYS A 198 -34.49 -27.89 8.75
N ILE A 199 -34.25 -26.63 8.36
CA ILE A 199 -33.32 -25.73 9.07
C ILE A 199 -34.06 -24.93 10.15
N GLY A 200 -35.35 -24.64 9.96
CA GLY A 200 -36.20 -23.95 10.96
C GLY A 200 -36.75 -24.83 12.09
N LYS A 201 -36.31 -26.10 12.20
CA LYS A 201 -36.77 -27.03 13.26
C LYS A 201 -35.63 -27.61 14.11
N VAL A 202 -34.39 -27.17 13.87
CA VAL A 202 -33.23 -27.57 14.70
C VAL A 202 -32.86 -26.41 15.62
N ASP A 203 -33.86 -25.87 16.31
CA ASP A 203 -33.65 -25.12 17.54
C ASP A 203 -33.61 -26.11 18.71
N ASN A 204 -32.43 -26.68 18.95
CA ASN A 204 -32.04 -27.03 20.31
C ASN A 204 -30.58 -26.63 20.52
N ILE A 205 -30.47 -25.39 20.96
CA ILE A 205 -29.32 -24.48 21.06
C ILE A 205 -28.29 -24.89 22.14
N SER A 206 -28.35 -26.11 22.66
CA SER A 206 -27.52 -26.57 23.80
C SER A 206 -26.63 -27.77 23.51
N THR A 207 -26.65 -28.36 22.31
CA THR A 207 -25.85 -29.57 22.00
C THR A 207 -24.68 -29.34 21.03
N VAL A 208 -24.70 -28.27 20.22
CA VAL A 208 -23.63 -27.97 19.24
C VAL A 208 -22.41 -27.26 19.89
N ALA A 209 -22.56 -26.70 21.09
CA ALA A 209 -21.45 -26.10 21.84
C ALA A 209 -20.48 -27.16 22.41
N THR A 210 -20.92 -28.42 22.56
CA THR A 210 -20.12 -29.50 23.15
C THR A 210 -19.35 -30.31 22.09
N GLU A 211 -19.78 -30.28 20.82
CA GLU A 211 -19.18 -31.09 19.74
C GLU A 211 -18.13 -30.34 18.91
N SER A 212 -18.07 -29.01 18.97
CA SER A 212 -17.00 -28.23 18.32
C SER A 212 -15.69 -28.20 19.14
N SER A 213 -15.74 -28.53 20.44
CA SER A 213 -14.55 -28.57 21.31
C SER A 213 -13.64 -29.79 21.05
N HIS A 214 -14.11 -30.83 20.35
CA HIS A 214 -13.33 -32.05 20.08
C HIS A 214 -12.72 -32.15 18.67
N LYS A 215 -12.98 -31.17 17.78
CA LYS A 215 -12.33 -31.10 16.44
C LYS A 215 -11.30 -29.98 16.30
N ALA A 216 -11.00 -29.25 17.38
CA ALA A 216 -9.86 -28.34 17.47
C ALA A 216 -8.61 -29.10 17.98
N ARG A 217 -8.02 -29.97 17.15
CA ARG A 217 -6.65 -30.47 17.38
C ARG A 217 -5.75 -30.02 16.24
N PHE A 218 -4.98 -28.97 16.52
CA PHE A 218 -3.86 -28.52 15.69
C PHE A 218 -2.90 -29.68 15.39
N PRO A 219 -2.46 -29.89 14.13
CA PRO A 219 -1.25 -30.66 13.89
C PRO A 219 -0.04 -29.80 14.29
N THR A 220 0.50 -30.09 15.46
CA THR A 220 1.82 -29.65 15.92
C THR A 220 2.91 -30.44 15.18
N THR A 221 3.44 -29.92 14.08
CA THR A 221 4.75 -30.33 13.55
C THR A 221 5.36 -29.23 12.66
N PRO A 222 6.64 -28.84 12.86
CA PRO A 222 7.26 -27.71 12.18
C PRO A 222 7.90 -28.15 10.86
N THR A 223 7.13 -28.22 9.77
CA THR A 223 7.71 -28.50 8.44
C THR A 223 6.96 -27.88 7.25
N ALA A 224 5.95 -27.04 7.49
CA ALA A 224 5.14 -26.44 6.43
C ALA A 224 5.51 -24.98 6.06
N MET A 225 6.63 -24.45 6.59
CA MET A 225 7.07 -23.06 6.37
C MET A 225 8.23 -22.95 5.36
N ALA A 226 8.46 -23.96 4.51
CA ALA A 226 9.60 -24.01 3.58
C ALA A 226 9.21 -24.18 2.09
N ARG A 227 7.95 -23.95 1.71
CA ARG A 227 7.48 -24.25 0.33
C ARG A 227 6.85 -23.07 -0.42
N TRP A 228 7.32 -21.85 -0.15
CA TRP A 228 6.93 -20.64 -0.89
C TRP A 228 8.11 -19.92 -1.57
N THR A 229 9.29 -20.55 -1.70
CA THR A 229 10.52 -19.90 -2.20
C THR A 229 11.09 -20.47 -3.50
N THR A 230 10.31 -21.13 -4.36
CA THR A 230 10.79 -21.51 -5.69
C THR A 230 9.63 -21.53 -6.68
N VAL A 231 9.58 -20.57 -7.61
CA VAL A 231 9.51 -20.81 -9.08
C VAL A 231 9.87 -19.48 -9.76
N SER A 232 11.09 -19.44 -10.29
CA SER A 232 11.58 -18.59 -11.39
C SER A 232 10.79 -18.76 -12.67
#